data_AF-A0A955NUG0-F1
#
_entry.id   AF-A0A955NUG0-F1
#
_cell.length_a   1.000
_cell.length_b   1.000
_cell.length_c   1.000
_cell.angle_alpha   90.00
_cell.angle_beta   90.00
_cell.angle_gamma   90.00
#
_symmetry.space_group_name_H-M   'P 1'
#
loop_
_entity.id
_entity.type
_entity.pdbx_description
1 polymer ?
#
loop_
_entity_poly.entity_id
_entity_poly.type
_entity_poly.pdbx_seq_one_letter_code
_entity_poly.pdbx_strand_id
1 'polypeptide(L)'
;MDSNLRTLFDDRTPRELLEREEWAWHDTPSATPDEGGELPHGAMTVWTFNGRKIPFGPGGTAPIEIGPADQPWLDQTLPVESPGCWLSAVTFLGPEGTIRPNTIMIHIANETDTALEIRSCRLWLPNNVESPDILFPQTAATELDFFNGYSTIPAHDRGGFKLKTASLPLTYTALEVQVGPPDEESFSIWGHLRIKVERFDISGGWVNDRRNSVTDEIFLKTLKRLHVNTAHLGITPGYSDTELYARYPLKYFHALKPVEIYDTDEMLARIHAVEFLGEPQYGGGHPVPPQTVWEELHPYSTTRLPTTLTNSEERVWRDYAGLSDYPH
;
A
#
# COMPACT_ATOMS: atom_id res chain seq x y z
N MET A 1 14.78 7.80 -15.87
CA MET A 1 14.25 6.43 -15.88
C MET A 1 12.97 6.49 -16.68
N ASP A 2 12.90 5.75 -17.77
CA ASP A 2 11.73 5.63 -18.64
C ASP A 2 11.53 4.13 -18.99
N SER A 3 10.51 3.80 -19.79
CA SER A 3 10.27 2.41 -20.22
C SER A 3 11.41 1.76 -21.00
N ASN A 4 12.31 2.54 -21.57
CA ASN A 4 13.44 2.01 -22.32
C ASN A 4 14.63 1.67 -21.40
N LEU A 5 14.51 1.93 -20.10
CA LEU A 5 15.49 1.51 -19.12
C LEU A 5 15.58 -0.02 -19.11
N ARG A 6 16.71 -0.54 -19.58
CA ARG A 6 17.02 -1.97 -19.47
C ARG A 6 17.06 -2.33 -17.98
N THR A 7 16.15 -3.21 -17.62
CA THR A 7 15.97 -3.76 -16.28
C THR A 7 15.88 -5.27 -16.45
N LEU A 8 16.90 -6.00 -16.01
CA LEU A 8 16.97 -7.45 -16.10
C LEU A 8 17.09 -8.07 -14.73
N PHE A 9 16.42 -9.21 -14.58
CA PHE A 9 16.44 -10.07 -13.40
C PHE A 9 16.66 -11.50 -13.91
N ASP A 10 17.77 -12.13 -13.52
CA ASP A 10 18.20 -13.44 -14.05
C ASP A 10 18.24 -13.46 -15.60
N ASP A 11 18.89 -12.45 -16.19
CA ASP A 11 19.01 -12.22 -17.64
C ASP A 11 17.68 -12.06 -18.39
N ARG A 12 16.57 -11.80 -17.67
CA ARG A 12 15.22 -11.68 -18.24
C ARG A 12 14.58 -10.36 -17.89
N THR A 13 13.74 -9.87 -18.80
CA THR A 13 12.90 -8.70 -18.56
C THR A 13 11.74 -9.05 -17.62
N PRO A 14 11.21 -8.07 -16.86
CA PRO A 14 10.01 -8.25 -16.04
C PRO A 14 8.83 -8.87 -16.81
N ARG A 15 8.62 -8.47 -18.07
CA ARG A 15 7.59 -9.06 -18.95
C ARG A 15 7.81 -10.56 -19.20
N GLU A 16 9.03 -10.98 -19.50
CA GLU A 16 9.33 -12.41 -19.70
C GLU A 16 9.12 -13.22 -18.41
N LEU A 17 9.35 -12.62 -17.24
CA LEU A 17 9.10 -13.25 -15.94
C LEU A 17 7.60 -13.41 -15.66
N LEU A 18 6.76 -12.47 -16.10
CA LEU A 18 5.30 -12.61 -16.07
C LEU A 18 4.83 -13.71 -17.04
N GLU A 19 5.31 -13.71 -18.29
CA GLU A 19 4.96 -14.71 -19.31
C GLU A 19 5.32 -16.15 -18.89
N ARG A 20 6.37 -16.32 -18.08
CA ARG A 20 6.81 -17.61 -17.52
C ARG A 20 6.15 -17.97 -16.20
N GLU A 21 5.25 -17.13 -15.70
CA GLU A 21 4.62 -17.26 -14.38
C GLU A 21 5.66 -17.39 -13.25
N GLU A 22 6.82 -16.77 -13.41
CA GLU A 22 7.84 -16.67 -12.36
C GLU A 22 7.52 -15.48 -11.45
N TRP A 23 6.91 -14.43 -12.00
CA TRP A 23 6.31 -13.32 -11.26
C TRP A 23 4.79 -13.29 -11.46
N ALA A 24 4.07 -12.68 -10.51
CA ALA A 24 2.65 -12.42 -10.59
C ALA A 24 2.35 -11.02 -11.13
N TRP A 25 3.11 -10.03 -10.68
CA TRP A 25 3.03 -8.62 -11.09
C TRP A 25 4.33 -7.87 -10.72
N HIS A 26 4.52 -6.68 -11.31
CA HIS A 26 5.58 -5.74 -10.97
C HIS A 26 5.19 -4.28 -11.29
N ASP A 27 5.91 -3.33 -10.73
CA ASP A 27 5.78 -1.89 -11.01
C ASP A 27 7.04 -1.26 -11.65
N THR A 28 8.01 -2.08 -12.07
CA THR A 28 9.26 -1.58 -12.68
C THR A 28 8.98 -0.65 -13.88
N PRO A 29 9.91 0.23 -14.31
CA PRO A 29 9.65 1.26 -15.32
C PRO A 29 9.03 0.79 -16.65
N SER A 30 9.23 -0.47 -17.04
CA SER A 30 8.57 -1.04 -18.22
C SER A 30 7.05 -1.20 -18.09
N ALA A 31 6.50 -1.11 -16.87
CA ALA A 31 5.06 -1.17 -16.58
C ALA A 31 4.37 0.18 -16.77
N THR A 32 5.12 1.29 -16.72
CA THR A 32 4.63 2.67 -16.83
C THR A 32 5.32 3.41 -17.99
N PRO A 33 5.12 3.00 -19.25
CA PRO A 33 5.98 3.45 -20.33
C PRO A 33 5.89 4.94 -20.66
N ASP A 34 4.76 5.56 -20.34
CA ASP A 34 4.51 6.99 -20.50
C ASP A 34 4.99 7.82 -19.31
N GLU A 35 5.43 7.17 -18.22
CA GLU A 35 5.94 7.81 -17.02
C GLU A 35 7.47 7.74 -17.04
N GLY A 36 8.08 8.89 -17.34
CA GLY A 36 9.53 9.06 -17.35
C GLY A 36 9.93 10.19 -16.41
N GLY A 37 11.06 10.03 -15.74
CA GLY A 37 11.57 11.08 -14.84
C GLY A 37 13.06 10.96 -14.55
N GLU A 38 13.69 12.09 -14.26
CA GLU A 38 15.02 12.10 -13.67
C GLU A 38 14.90 11.82 -12.17
N LEU A 39 15.73 10.91 -11.64
CA LEU A 39 15.84 10.71 -10.19
C LEU A 39 16.82 11.76 -9.64
N PRO A 40 16.36 12.74 -8.84
CA PRO A 40 17.24 13.79 -8.34
C PRO A 40 18.27 13.24 -7.37
N HIS A 41 19.42 13.90 -7.27
CA HIS A 41 20.46 13.52 -6.31
C HIS A 41 19.92 13.51 -4.87
N GLY A 42 20.13 12.40 -4.16
CA GLY A 42 19.67 12.22 -2.78
C GLY A 42 18.21 11.79 -2.65
N ALA A 43 17.49 11.62 -3.76
CA ALA A 43 16.20 10.95 -3.79
C ALA A 43 16.37 9.43 -3.99
N MET A 44 15.32 8.68 -3.69
CA MET A 44 15.19 7.27 -4.06
C MET A 44 13.86 7.04 -4.78
N THR A 45 13.77 5.90 -5.46
CA THR A 45 12.52 5.32 -5.95
C THR A 45 12.41 3.90 -5.44
N VAL A 46 11.20 3.37 -5.35
CA VAL A 46 10.94 2.00 -4.93
C VAL A 46 10.34 1.27 -6.10
N TRP A 47 10.92 0.12 -6.45
CA TRP A 47 10.30 -0.84 -7.35
C TRP A 47 9.89 -2.07 -6.55
N THR A 48 8.66 -2.50 -6.76
CA THR A 48 8.04 -3.66 -6.16
C THR A 48 7.70 -4.70 -7.23
N PHE A 49 7.85 -5.96 -6.85
CA PHE A 49 7.44 -7.08 -7.67
C PHE A 49 6.99 -8.21 -6.76
N ASN A 50 6.19 -9.12 -7.31
CA ASN A 50 5.72 -10.29 -6.61
C ASN A 50 6.20 -11.56 -7.29
N GLY A 51 7.21 -12.21 -6.71
CA GLY A 51 7.76 -13.46 -7.18
C GLY A 51 6.93 -14.67 -6.77
N ARG A 52 6.65 -15.57 -7.73
CA ARG A 52 5.94 -16.84 -7.50
C ARG A 52 6.85 -18.02 -7.20
N LYS A 53 8.11 -17.93 -7.63
CA LYS A 53 9.07 -19.04 -7.65
C LYS A 53 10.47 -18.56 -7.23
N ILE A 54 11.29 -19.46 -6.70
CA ILE A 54 12.74 -19.27 -6.63
C ILE A 54 13.24 -19.04 -8.08
N PRO A 55 14.14 -18.06 -8.32
CA PRO A 55 14.93 -17.31 -7.35
C PRO A 55 14.30 -16.05 -6.75
N PHE A 56 13.05 -15.71 -7.07
CA PHE A 56 12.42 -14.42 -6.76
C PHE A 56 11.54 -14.42 -5.50
N GLY A 57 11.68 -15.42 -4.64
CA GLY A 57 10.99 -15.52 -3.36
C GLY A 57 11.95 -15.73 -2.19
N PRO A 58 11.47 -15.73 -0.94
CA PRO A 58 12.30 -15.92 0.26
C PRO A 58 13.23 -17.15 0.17
N GLY A 59 14.50 -16.94 0.51
CA GLY A 59 15.60 -17.90 0.34
C GLY A 59 16.20 -17.94 -1.07
N GLY A 60 15.76 -17.08 -1.97
CA GLY A 60 16.24 -16.98 -3.35
C GLY A 60 17.36 -15.97 -3.54
N THR A 61 18.00 -16.02 -4.72
CA THR A 61 19.04 -15.07 -5.13
C THR A 61 18.98 -14.90 -6.64
N ALA A 62 18.86 -13.66 -7.14
CA ALA A 62 18.80 -13.39 -8.57
C ALA A 62 19.81 -12.31 -8.97
N PRO A 63 20.56 -12.46 -10.07
CA PRO A 63 21.33 -11.35 -10.61
C PRO A 63 20.38 -10.28 -11.13
N ILE A 64 20.71 -9.01 -10.88
CA ILE A 64 19.98 -7.85 -11.35
C ILE A 64 20.91 -6.95 -12.14
N GLU A 65 20.45 -6.51 -13.30
CA GLU A 65 21.17 -5.57 -14.17
C GLU A 65 20.24 -4.41 -14.53
N ILE A 66 20.63 -3.18 -14.20
CA ILE A 66 19.82 -1.98 -14.40
C ILE A 66 20.69 -0.90 -15.04
N GLY A 67 20.20 -0.29 -16.12
CA GLY A 67 20.88 0.81 -16.81
C GLY A 67 21.27 0.49 -18.25
N PRO A 68 22.03 1.39 -18.90
CA PRO A 68 22.51 1.19 -20.28
C PRO A 68 23.24 -0.14 -20.45
N ALA A 69 23.06 -0.81 -21.59
CA ALA A 69 23.56 -2.16 -21.80
C ALA A 69 25.10 -2.27 -21.82
N ASP A 70 25.77 -1.18 -22.23
CA ASP A 70 27.22 -1.06 -22.27
C ASP A 70 27.84 -0.64 -20.94
N GLN A 71 27.06 0.04 -20.09
CA GLN A 71 27.49 0.48 -18.77
C GLN A 71 26.31 0.50 -17.79
N PRO A 72 25.94 -0.67 -17.23
CA PRO A 72 24.88 -0.75 -16.23
C PRO A 72 25.20 0.15 -15.03
N TRP A 73 24.17 0.81 -14.50
CA TRP A 73 24.26 1.56 -13.24
C TRP A 73 24.34 0.62 -12.05
N LEU A 74 23.69 -0.54 -12.17
CA LEU A 74 23.68 -1.60 -11.19
C LEU A 74 23.88 -2.94 -11.89
N ASP A 75 24.84 -3.72 -11.42
CA ASP A 75 25.09 -5.10 -11.81
C ASP A 75 25.52 -5.85 -10.55
N GLN A 76 24.57 -6.53 -9.91
CA GLN A 76 24.79 -7.22 -8.64
C GLN A 76 23.86 -8.41 -8.47
N THR A 77 24.20 -9.33 -7.56
CA THR A 77 23.26 -10.35 -7.11
C THR A 77 22.38 -9.79 -6.00
N LEU A 78 21.07 -9.79 -6.21
CA LEU A 78 20.06 -9.45 -5.20
C LEU A 78 19.72 -10.70 -4.38
N PRO A 79 20.07 -10.75 -3.08
CA PRO A 79 19.61 -11.80 -2.20
C PRO A 79 18.17 -11.50 -1.76
N VAL A 80 17.28 -12.48 -1.89
CA VAL A 80 15.90 -12.44 -1.38
C VAL A 80 15.85 -13.37 -0.17
N GLU A 81 16.59 -13.04 0.88
CA GLU A 81 16.74 -13.91 2.06
C GLU A 81 15.41 -14.11 2.78
N SER A 82 15.25 -15.26 3.44
CA SER A 82 14.15 -15.43 4.39
C SER A 82 14.34 -14.44 5.54
N PRO A 83 13.42 -13.47 5.74
CA PRO A 83 13.66 -12.40 6.69
C PRO A 83 13.61 -12.94 8.12
N GLY A 84 14.69 -12.75 8.87
CA GLY A 84 14.69 -12.99 10.32
C GLY A 84 14.01 -11.87 11.12
N CYS A 85 13.80 -10.70 10.51
CA CYS A 85 13.12 -9.57 11.11
C CYS A 85 12.40 -8.76 10.02
N TRP A 86 11.18 -8.29 10.30
CA TRP A 86 10.40 -7.47 9.35
C TRP A 86 9.39 -6.56 10.04
N LEU A 87 8.89 -5.57 9.30
CA LEU A 87 7.73 -4.78 9.67
C LEU A 87 6.47 -5.64 9.51
N SER A 88 5.88 -6.07 10.63
CA SER A 88 4.68 -6.94 10.61
C SER A 88 3.38 -6.16 10.39
N ALA A 89 3.35 -4.89 10.79
CA ALA A 89 2.26 -3.97 10.48
C ALA A 89 2.72 -2.51 10.64
N VAL A 90 2.25 -1.65 9.74
CA VAL A 90 2.41 -0.19 9.84
C VAL A 90 1.03 0.44 9.66
N THR A 91 0.61 1.24 10.63
CA THR A 91 -0.74 1.82 10.67
C THR A 91 -0.63 3.32 10.89
N PHE A 92 -1.30 4.09 10.05
CA PHE A 92 -1.32 5.55 10.13
C PHE A 92 -2.63 5.99 10.81
N LEU A 93 -2.52 6.61 11.98
CA LEU A 93 -3.65 7.09 12.78
C LEU A 93 -3.74 8.62 12.73
N GLY A 94 -4.96 9.13 12.84
CA GLY A 94 -5.25 10.55 12.95
C GLY A 94 -6.34 10.81 14.00
N PRO A 95 -6.46 12.06 14.50
CA PRO A 95 -7.57 12.44 15.35
C PRO A 95 -8.93 12.19 14.67
N GLU A 96 -9.97 11.98 15.47
CA GLU A 96 -11.32 11.80 14.94
C GLU A 96 -11.73 13.00 14.07
N GLY A 97 -12.31 12.71 12.91
CA GLY A 97 -12.75 13.73 11.95
C GLY A 97 -11.66 14.28 11.02
N THR A 98 -10.38 13.92 11.20
CA THR A 98 -9.32 14.35 10.26
C THR A 98 -9.17 13.36 9.11
N ILE A 99 -8.76 13.88 7.95
CA ILE A 99 -8.39 13.09 6.78
C ILE A 99 -6.89 12.78 6.72
N ARG A 100 -6.06 13.54 7.45
CA ARG A 100 -4.59 13.37 7.47
C ARG A 100 -4.16 12.69 8.77
N PRO A 101 -3.32 11.64 8.69
CA PRO A 101 -2.74 11.02 9.87
C PRO A 101 -1.59 11.88 10.41
N ASN A 102 -1.33 11.74 11.71
CA ASN A 102 -0.22 12.40 12.42
C ASN A 102 0.45 11.48 13.45
N THR A 103 0.07 10.21 13.44
CA THR A 103 0.59 9.18 14.33
C THR A 103 0.84 7.94 13.49
N ILE A 104 2.00 7.32 13.67
CA ILE A 104 2.36 6.06 13.02
C ILE A 104 2.52 5.02 14.12
N MET A 105 1.85 3.88 13.97
CA MET A 105 2.04 2.69 14.80
C MET A 105 2.82 1.67 14.00
N ILE A 106 3.97 1.24 14.52
CA ILE A 106 4.88 0.34 13.82
C ILE A 106 5.04 -0.92 14.67
N HIS A 107 4.73 -2.07 14.09
CA HIS A 107 4.92 -3.39 14.69
C HIS A 107 6.05 -4.11 13.96
N ILE A 108 6.95 -4.72 14.72
CA ILE A 108 8.14 -5.41 14.23
C ILE A 108 8.09 -6.83 14.77
N ALA A 109 8.31 -7.80 13.88
CA ALA A 109 8.50 -9.19 14.26
C ALA A 109 9.99 -9.52 14.24
N ASN A 110 10.48 -10.16 15.29
CA ASN A 110 11.84 -10.66 15.42
C ASN A 110 11.79 -12.19 15.51
N GLU A 111 12.15 -12.89 14.44
CA GLU A 111 12.31 -14.34 14.39
C GLU A 111 13.79 -14.75 14.42
N THR A 112 14.69 -13.83 14.77
CA THR A 112 16.10 -14.16 14.99
C THR A 112 16.29 -14.79 16.36
N ASP A 113 17.44 -15.46 16.55
CA ASP A 113 17.84 -16.05 17.84
C ASP A 113 18.41 -15.02 18.83
N THR A 114 18.45 -13.74 18.47
CA THR A 114 18.98 -12.67 19.30
C THR A 114 17.94 -11.57 19.53
N ALA A 115 18.13 -10.80 20.60
CA ALA A 115 17.27 -9.65 20.86
C ALA A 115 17.62 -8.50 19.91
N LEU A 116 16.61 -7.74 19.46
CA LEU A 116 16.78 -6.59 18.57
C LEU A 116 16.44 -5.29 19.29
N GLU A 117 17.35 -4.33 19.26
CA GLU A 117 17.12 -2.96 19.68
C GLU A 117 16.59 -2.12 18.51
N ILE A 118 15.53 -1.36 18.76
CA ILE A 118 14.97 -0.37 17.83
C ILE A 118 15.67 0.98 18.07
N ARG A 119 16.29 1.55 17.04
CA ARG A 119 17.17 2.72 17.18
C ARG A 119 16.59 4.00 16.59
N SER A 120 16.00 3.93 15.39
CA SER A 120 15.43 5.12 14.76
C SER A 120 14.41 4.77 13.68
N CYS A 121 13.58 5.75 13.33
CA CYS A 121 12.62 5.66 12.25
C CYS A 121 12.79 6.84 11.30
N ARG A 122 12.84 6.61 9.99
CA ARG A 122 12.89 7.66 8.97
C ARG A 122 11.77 7.45 7.96
N LEU A 123 11.05 8.53 7.66
CA LEU A 123 10.16 8.58 6.50
C LEU A 123 10.94 9.04 5.28
N TRP A 124 10.60 8.48 4.13
CA TRP A 124 10.97 8.99 2.82
C TRP A 124 9.67 9.42 2.13
N LEU A 125 9.55 10.71 1.84
CA LEU A 125 8.32 11.33 1.37
C LEU A 125 8.55 12.03 0.03
N PRO A 126 7.54 12.07 -0.85
CA PRO A 126 7.64 12.87 -2.06
C PRO A 126 7.52 14.36 -1.73
N ASN A 127 8.24 15.19 -2.49
CA ASN A 127 8.10 16.64 -2.41
C ASN A 127 6.85 17.14 -3.16
N ASN A 128 6.33 16.36 -4.12
CA ASN A 128 5.11 16.61 -4.86
C ASN A 128 4.25 15.33 -4.88
N VAL A 129 2.98 15.44 -4.50
CA VAL A 129 2.04 14.29 -4.49
C VAL A 129 1.71 13.77 -5.90
N GLU A 130 1.88 14.59 -6.93
CA GLU A 130 1.75 14.19 -8.34
C GLU A 130 2.94 13.35 -8.83
N SER A 131 4.01 13.25 -8.02
CA SER A 131 5.19 12.43 -8.31
C SER A 131 5.51 11.55 -7.09
N PRO A 132 4.60 10.62 -6.75
CA PRO A 132 4.67 9.85 -5.50
C PRO A 132 5.90 8.94 -5.42
N ASP A 133 6.51 8.58 -6.56
CA ASP A 133 7.59 7.59 -6.64
C ASP A 133 9.00 8.17 -6.45
N ILE A 134 9.12 9.50 -6.31
CA ILE A 134 10.39 10.19 -6.05
C ILE A 134 10.42 10.62 -4.58
N LEU A 135 11.13 9.86 -3.77
CA LEU A 135 11.11 9.98 -2.32
C LEU A 135 12.39 10.61 -1.77
N PHE A 136 12.23 11.57 -0.87
CA PHE A 136 13.34 12.27 -0.21
C PHE A 136 13.40 11.94 1.28
N PRO A 137 14.61 11.79 1.84
CA PRO A 137 14.78 11.42 3.24
C PRO A 137 14.32 12.55 4.13
N GLN A 138 13.46 12.24 5.09
CA GLN A 138 13.13 13.13 6.19
C GLN A 138 14.15 12.96 7.33
N THR A 139 14.14 13.86 8.30
CA THR A 139 14.94 13.71 9.52
C THR A 139 14.54 12.42 10.25
N ALA A 140 15.53 11.60 10.62
CA ALA A 140 15.28 10.39 11.38
C ALA A 140 14.83 10.73 12.80
N ALA A 141 13.73 10.13 13.25
CA ALA A 141 13.25 10.19 14.62
C ALA A 141 14.00 9.18 15.48
N THR A 142 14.58 9.66 16.57
CA THR A 142 15.26 8.83 17.59
C THR A 142 14.50 8.80 18.91
N GLU A 143 13.62 9.78 19.15
CA GLU A 143 12.69 9.79 20.29
C GLU A 143 11.42 9.01 19.93
N LEU A 144 11.43 7.72 20.23
CA LEU A 144 10.35 6.79 19.90
C LEU A 144 9.55 6.41 21.16
N ASP A 145 8.22 6.33 21.04
CA ASP A 145 7.34 5.89 22.14
C ASP A 145 7.13 4.37 22.04
N PHE A 146 8.05 3.62 22.64
CA PHE A 146 8.08 2.16 22.56
C PHE A 146 6.91 1.49 23.26
N PHE A 147 6.43 0.37 22.71
CA PHE A 147 5.38 -0.41 23.35
C PHE A 147 5.84 -0.94 24.71
N ASN A 148 5.05 -0.64 25.75
CA ASN A 148 5.37 -0.94 27.16
C ASN A 148 6.72 -0.35 27.65
N GLY A 149 7.29 0.63 26.92
CA GLY A 149 8.57 1.26 27.26
C GLY A 149 9.82 0.44 26.90
N TYR A 150 9.69 -0.66 26.14
CA TYR A 150 10.82 -1.50 25.77
C TYR A 150 11.32 -1.19 24.35
N SER A 151 12.55 -0.67 24.25
CA SER A 151 13.23 -0.47 22.96
C SER A 151 13.77 -1.77 22.37
N THR A 152 13.79 -2.85 23.14
CA THR A 152 14.32 -4.16 22.73
C THR A 152 13.20 -5.16 22.54
N ILE A 153 13.25 -5.90 21.44
CA ILE A 153 12.38 -7.04 21.12
C ILE A 153 13.16 -8.32 21.39
N PRO A 154 12.70 -9.20 22.30
CA PRO A 154 13.33 -10.50 22.51
C PRO A 154 13.38 -11.36 21.22
N ALA A 155 14.25 -12.38 21.23
CA ALA A 155 14.28 -13.40 20.18
C ALA A 155 12.91 -14.09 20.08
N HIS A 156 12.45 -14.34 18.85
CA HIS A 156 11.15 -15.00 18.56
C HIS A 156 9.93 -14.27 19.16
N ASP A 157 9.98 -12.94 19.21
CA ASP A 157 8.93 -12.11 19.81
C ASP A 157 8.58 -10.90 18.91
N ARG A 158 7.57 -10.13 19.32
CA ARG A 158 7.08 -8.96 18.61
C ARG A 158 7.13 -7.73 19.50
N GLY A 159 7.47 -6.61 18.90
CA GLY A 159 7.49 -5.32 19.56
C GLY A 159 7.17 -4.21 18.59
N GLY A 160 7.51 -2.98 18.96
CA GLY A 160 7.20 -1.83 18.14
C GLY A 160 7.16 -0.53 18.91
N PHE A 161 6.71 0.50 18.23
CA PHE A 161 6.64 1.85 18.78
C PHE A 161 5.58 2.68 18.09
N LYS A 162 5.21 3.76 18.77
CA LYS A 162 4.40 4.85 18.24
C LYS A 162 5.32 6.02 17.91
N LEU A 163 5.10 6.63 16.75
CA LEU A 163 5.76 7.86 16.33
C LEU A 163 4.71 8.95 16.13
N LYS A 164 4.85 10.08 16.83
CA LYS A 164 4.05 11.28 16.57
C LYS A 164 4.76 12.16 15.54
N THR A 165 4.01 12.65 14.58
CA THR A 165 4.52 13.49 13.50
C THR A 165 3.67 14.77 13.36
N ALA A 166 4.11 15.69 12.50
CA ALA A 166 3.17 16.64 11.90
C ALA A 166 2.14 15.90 11.02
N SER A 167 1.10 16.62 10.57
CA SER A 167 0.15 16.06 9.61
C SER A 167 0.86 15.58 8.35
N LEU A 168 0.72 14.30 8.03
CA LEU A 168 1.36 13.69 6.87
C LEU A 168 0.57 13.97 5.58
N PRO A 169 1.25 14.05 4.42
CA PRO A 169 0.57 14.11 3.12
C PRO A 169 -0.15 12.78 2.83
N LEU A 170 -1.23 12.84 2.04
CA LEU A 170 -1.94 11.65 1.56
C LEU A 170 -1.33 11.23 0.23
N THR A 171 -0.39 10.28 0.27
CA THR A 171 0.46 9.83 -0.85
C THR A 171 1.20 8.56 -0.41
N TYR A 172 2.23 8.12 -1.13
CA TYR A 172 3.09 7.00 -0.73
C TYR A 172 4.30 7.43 0.12
N THR A 173 4.84 6.49 0.89
CA THR A 173 6.08 6.67 1.64
C THR A 173 6.87 5.37 1.68
N ALA A 174 8.21 5.48 1.62
CA ALA A 174 9.08 4.42 2.12
C ALA A 174 9.41 4.71 3.60
N LEU A 175 9.16 3.73 4.44
CA LEU A 175 9.47 3.75 5.86
C LEU A 175 10.76 2.95 6.09
N GLU A 176 11.73 3.58 6.73
CA GLU A 176 12.98 2.96 7.16
C GLU A 176 12.99 2.87 8.69
N VAL A 177 13.21 1.68 9.24
CA VAL A 177 13.47 1.50 10.67
C VAL A 177 14.85 0.88 10.85
N GLN A 178 15.69 1.55 11.63
CA GLN A 178 17.00 1.05 12.02
C GLN A 178 16.86 0.16 13.25
N VAL A 179 17.28 -1.10 13.12
CA VAL A 179 17.28 -2.10 14.18
C VAL A 179 18.62 -2.81 14.23
N GLY A 180 18.96 -3.44 15.34
CA GLY A 180 20.13 -4.31 15.41
C GLY A 180 20.32 -4.91 16.79
N PRO A 181 21.19 -5.90 16.96
CA PRO A 181 21.57 -6.37 18.29
C PRO A 181 22.14 -5.21 19.12
N PRO A 182 21.91 -5.16 20.45
CA PRO A 182 22.27 -4.00 21.30
C PRO A 182 23.72 -3.49 21.19
N ASP A 183 24.67 -4.37 20.86
CA ASP A 183 26.10 -4.04 20.77
C ASP A 183 26.70 -4.26 19.36
N GLU A 184 25.84 -4.45 18.35
CA GLU A 184 26.27 -4.71 16.97
C GLU A 184 25.84 -3.60 16.01
N GLU A 185 26.35 -3.67 14.77
CA GLU A 185 25.95 -2.78 13.69
C GLU A 185 24.44 -2.90 13.42
N SER A 186 23.77 -1.77 13.22
CA SER A 186 22.36 -1.78 12.85
C SER A 186 22.19 -1.99 11.35
N PHE A 187 21.04 -2.56 11.02
CA PHE A 187 20.55 -2.69 9.66
C PHE A 187 19.15 -2.06 9.54
N SER A 188 18.75 -1.78 8.31
CA SER A 188 17.44 -1.21 8.00
C SER A 188 16.44 -2.30 7.67
N ILE A 189 15.24 -2.20 8.25
CA ILE A 189 14.04 -2.86 7.74
C ILE A 189 13.14 -1.80 7.07
N TRP A 190 12.50 -2.19 5.97
CA TRP A 190 11.81 -1.26 5.08
C TRP A 190 10.35 -1.65 4.83
N GLY A 191 9.53 -0.66 4.52
CA GLY A 191 8.18 -0.86 3.97
C GLY A 191 7.80 0.27 3.04
N HIS A 192 7.08 -0.03 1.96
CA HIS A 192 6.54 0.96 1.03
C HIS A 192 5.01 0.95 1.13
N LEU A 193 4.41 2.06 1.59
CA LEU A 193 2.99 2.08 1.94
C LEU A 193 2.32 3.39 1.55
N ARG A 194 1.01 3.32 1.37
CA ARG A 194 0.13 4.49 1.27
C ARG A 194 -0.12 5.10 2.64
N ILE A 195 0.10 6.40 2.76
CA ILE A 195 -0.28 7.20 3.92
C ILE A 195 -1.77 7.54 3.83
N LYS A 196 -2.56 6.94 4.73
CA LYS A 196 -4.00 7.14 4.84
C LYS A 196 -4.44 7.00 6.29
N VAL A 197 -5.50 7.66 6.74
CA VAL A 197 -6.01 7.40 8.09
C VAL A 197 -6.67 6.03 8.10
N GLU A 198 -6.10 5.11 8.87
CA GLU A 198 -6.64 3.76 9.06
C GLU A 198 -7.95 3.82 9.86
N ARG A 199 -8.99 3.16 9.33
CA ARG A 199 -10.34 3.18 9.89
C ARG A 199 -10.94 1.78 9.80
N PHE A 200 -11.70 1.40 10.80
CA PHE A 200 -12.49 0.17 10.77
C PHE A 200 -13.88 0.47 10.21
N ASP A 201 -14.13 0.01 8.99
CA ASP A 201 -15.38 0.20 8.28
C ASP A 201 -16.05 -1.14 8.00
N ILE A 202 -17.37 -1.19 8.15
CA ILE A 202 -18.19 -2.38 7.89
C ILE A 202 -19.00 -2.13 6.62
N SER A 203 -18.76 -2.97 5.61
CA SER A 203 -19.38 -2.88 4.29
C SER A 203 -20.23 -4.11 3.97
N GLY A 204 -21.02 -4.03 2.90
CA GLY A 204 -21.68 -5.17 2.28
C GLY A 204 -21.95 -4.93 0.80
N GLY A 205 -21.54 -5.85 -0.07
CA GLY A 205 -21.77 -5.76 -1.52
C GLY A 205 -23.25 -5.76 -1.92
N TRP A 206 -24.15 -6.14 -1.01
CA TRP A 206 -25.60 -6.15 -1.17
C TRP A 206 -26.28 -4.82 -0.78
N VAL A 207 -25.54 -3.86 -0.20
CA VAL A 207 -26.13 -2.63 0.35
C VAL A 207 -26.71 -1.74 -0.74
N ASN A 208 -26.08 -1.70 -1.91
CA ASN A 208 -26.56 -0.96 -3.07
C ASN A 208 -26.96 -1.94 -4.18
N ASP A 209 -28.15 -2.54 -4.04
CA ASP A 209 -28.71 -3.46 -5.03
C ASP A 209 -29.39 -2.72 -6.20
N ARG A 210 -29.88 -3.47 -7.20
CA ARG A 210 -30.54 -2.92 -8.40
C ARG A 210 -31.78 -2.06 -8.11
N ARG A 211 -32.28 -2.03 -6.87
CA ARG A 211 -33.46 -1.25 -6.47
C ARG A 211 -33.10 0.10 -5.83
N ASN A 212 -31.81 0.44 -5.74
CA ASN A 212 -31.31 1.66 -5.10
C ASN A 212 -31.84 1.80 -3.65
N SER A 213 -31.70 0.72 -2.89
CA SER A 213 -32.23 0.57 -1.52
C SER A 213 -31.70 1.65 -0.55
N VAL A 214 -30.59 2.31 -0.87
CA VAL A 214 -30.04 3.43 -0.09
C VAL A 214 -30.91 4.69 -0.07
N THR A 215 -31.96 4.75 -0.88
CA THR A 215 -32.96 5.84 -0.83
C THR A 215 -34.10 5.57 0.19
N ASP A 216 -34.16 4.38 0.79
CA ASP A 216 -35.15 4.01 1.80
C ASP A 216 -34.62 4.26 3.23
N GLU A 217 -35.25 5.20 3.95
CA GLU A 217 -34.86 5.55 5.33
C GLU A 217 -34.98 4.36 6.31
N ILE A 218 -35.94 3.45 6.12
CA ILE A 218 -36.11 2.27 6.99
C ILE A 218 -34.92 1.31 6.79
N PHE A 219 -34.48 1.14 5.55
CA PHE A 219 -33.31 0.35 5.24
C PHE A 219 -32.04 0.96 5.85
N LEU A 220 -31.80 2.27 5.65
CA LEU A 220 -30.66 2.98 6.23
C LEU A 220 -30.64 2.93 7.77
N LYS A 221 -31.81 3.03 8.42
CA LYS A 221 -31.94 2.83 9.88
C LYS A 221 -31.51 1.43 10.31
N THR A 222 -31.79 0.43 9.49
CA THR A 222 -31.40 -0.96 9.75
C THR A 222 -29.89 -1.12 9.62
N LEU A 223 -29.28 -0.61 8.55
CA LEU A 223 -27.83 -0.60 8.38
C LEU A 223 -27.10 0.05 9.57
N LYS A 224 -27.59 1.22 10.00
CA LYS A 224 -27.02 1.94 11.15
C LYS A 224 -27.07 1.12 12.45
N ARG A 225 -28.12 0.31 12.66
CA ARG A 225 -28.23 -0.59 13.82
C ARG A 225 -27.29 -1.79 13.73
N LEU A 226 -26.92 -2.19 12.51
CA LEU A 226 -25.94 -3.25 12.25
C LEU A 226 -24.50 -2.71 12.18
N HIS A 227 -24.30 -1.42 12.42
CA HIS A 227 -23.01 -0.72 12.31
C HIS A 227 -22.41 -0.74 10.90
N VAL A 228 -23.20 -1.02 9.86
CA VAL A 228 -22.77 -0.89 8.46
C VAL A 228 -22.66 0.59 8.12
N ASN A 229 -21.48 1.01 7.67
CA ASN A 229 -21.14 2.42 7.43
C ASN A 229 -20.46 2.65 6.07
N THR A 230 -20.31 1.62 5.25
CA THR A 230 -19.69 1.67 3.91
C THR A 230 -20.53 0.84 2.94
N ALA A 231 -20.57 1.26 1.67
CA ALA A 231 -21.32 0.54 0.64
C ALA A 231 -20.71 0.75 -0.74
N HIS A 232 -20.83 -0.26 -1.63
CA HIS A 232 -20.31 -0.20 -3.00
C HIS A 232 -21.12 0.80 -3.87
N LEU A 233 -20.85 2.10 -3.68
CA LEU A 233 -21.54 3.20 -4.34
C LEU A 233 -20.65 4.45 -4.45
N GLY A 234 -20.89 5.24 -5.50
CA GLY A 234 -20.42 6.62 -5.63
C GLY A 234 -21.53 7.62 -5.29
N ILE A 235 -21.39 8.88 -5.72
CA ILE A 235 -22.46 9.88 -5.56
C ILE A 235 -23.76 9.34 -6.20
N THR A 236 -24.80 9.19 -5.38
CA THR A 236 -26.05 8.52 -5.76
C THR A 236 -27.23 9.48 -5.63
N PRO A 237 -27.88 9.87 -6.74
CA PRO A 237 -29.07 10.73 -6.71
C PRO A 237 -30.22 10.14 -5.89
N GLY A 238 -30.92 10.99 -5.15
CA GLY A 238 -31.97 10.61 -4.21
C GLY A 238 -31.45 10.14 -2.85
N TYR A 239 -30.13 10.12 -2.65
CA TYR A 239 -29.49 9.77 -1.39
C TYR A 239 -28.42 10.81 -1.03
N SER A 240 -27.33 10.87 -1.80
CA SER A 240 -26.17 11.75 -1.57
C SER A 240 -26.51 13.24 -1.58
N ASP A 241 -27.56 13.63 -2.30
CA ASP A 241 -28.07 14.99 -2.49
C ASP A 241 -29.26 15.34 -1.58
N THR A 242 -29.51 14.53 -0.54
CA THR A 242 -30.65 14.68 0.37
C THR A 242 -30.19 14.64 1.84
N GLU A 243 -31.10 15.00 2.75
CA GLU A 243 -30.91 14.86 4.21
C GLU A 243 -30.67 13.42 4.68
N LEU A 244 -30.95 12.41 3.84
CA LEU A 244 -30.69 11.02 4.17
C LEU A 244 -29.20 10.76 4.40
N TYR A 245 -28.33 11.30 3.54
CA TYR A 245 -26.90 11.13 3.67
C TYR A 245 -26.36 11.75 4.97
N ALA A 246 -26.83 12.95 5.34
CA ALA A 246 -26.43 13.61 6.58
C ALA A 246 -26.83 12.81 7.82
N ARG A 247 -27.99 12.13 7.80
CA ARG A 247 -28.51 11.36 8.95
C ARG A 247 -27.95 9.93 9.04
N TYR A 248 -27.64 9.33 7.90
CA TYR A 248 -27.22 7.94 7.74
C TYR A 248 -26.05 7.82 6.75
N PRO A 249 -24.89 8.43 7.02
CA PRO A 249 -23.81 8.46 6.04
C PRO A 249 -23.26 7.05 5.80
N LEU A 250 -23.16 6.69 4.54
CA LEU A 250 -22.41 5.54 4.04
C LEU A 250 -21.20 6.07 3.28
N LYS A 251 -20.01 5.55 3.60
CA LYS A 251 -18.80 5.90 2.87
C LYS A 251 -18.84 5.35 1.46
N TYR A 252 -18.30 6.12 0.53
CA TYR A 252 -18.16 5.77 -0.87
C TYR A 252 -17.09 4.72 -1.09
N PHE A 253 -17.42 3.74 -1.93
CA PHE A 253 -16.60 2.59 -2.28
C PHE A 253 -16.94 2.21 -3.72
N HIS A 254 -16.22 2.76 -4.70
CA HIS A 254 -16.52 2.55 -6.13
C HIS A 254 -15.28 2.92 -6.96
N ALA A 255 -15.40 3.02 -8.29
CA ALA A 255 -14.36 3.62 -9.12
C ALA A 255 -14.06 5.09 -8.77
N LEU A 256 -14.99 5.82 -8.12
CA LEU A 256 -14.80 7.24 -7.72
C LEU A 256 -14.29 8.15 -8.87
N LYS A 257 -14.86 7.98 -10.07
CA LYS A 257 -14.60 8.81 -11.25
C LYS A 257 -15.78 9.75 -11.54
N PRO A 258 -15.55 10.97 -12.06
CA PRO A 258 -14.24 11.64 -12.26
C PRO A 258 -13.52 11.96 -10.94
N VAL A 259 -12.19 11.78 -10.90
CA VAL A 259 -11.38 11.86 -9.67
C VAL A 259 -11.48 13.22 -9.00
N GLU A 260 -11.54 14.30 -9.78
CA GLU A 260 -11.53 15.69 -9.30
C GLU A 260 -12.76 16.02 -8.44
N ILE A 261 -13.84 15.23 -8.58
CA ILE A 261 -15.05 15.35 -7.75
C ILE A 261 -14.83 14.71 -6.37
N TYR A 262 -14.08 13.60 -6.31
CA TYR A 262 -13.91 12.80 -5.10
C TYR A 262 -12.63 13.17 -4.33
N ASP A 263 -11.59 13.60 -5.03
CA ASP A 263 -10.30 13.96 -4.46
C ASP A 263 -10.33 15.43 -3.99
N THR A 264 -11.17 15.69 -2.99
CA THR A 264 -11.30 16.99 -2.31
C THR A 264 -11.32 16.79 -0.79
N ASP A 265 -10.91 17.79 -0.01
CA ASP A 265 -10.89 17.67 1.46
C ASP A 265 -12.28 17.32 2.04
N GLU A 266 -13.35 17.84 1.44
CA GLU A 266 -14.73 17.53 1.83
C GLU A 266 -15.10 16.07 1.56
N MET A 267 -14.71 15.54 0.41
CA MET A 267 -15.09 14.20 -0.03
C MET A 267 -14.21 13.10 0.57
N LEU A 268 -12.93 13.37 0.84
CA LEU A 268 -12.01 12.37 1.41
C LEU A 268 -12.49 11.80 2.74
N ALA A 269 -13.17 12.60 3.58
CA ALA A 269 -13.74 12.11 4.82
C ALA A 269 -14.88 11.10 4.62
N ARG A 270 -15.54 11.15 3.45
CA ARG A 270 -16.70 10.36 3.03
C ARG A 270 -16.32 9.12 2.22
N ILE A 271 -15.03 8.89 1.97
CA ILE A 271 -14.55 7.80 1.13
C ILE A 271 -13.94 6.72 2.00
N HIS A 272 -14.21 5.47 1.64
CA HIS A 272 -13.51 4.32 2.19
C HIS A 272 -12.29 4.00 1.33
N ALA A 273 -12.51 3.63 0.06
CA ALA A 273 -11.47 3.33 -0.92
C ALA A 273 -12.03 3.28 -2.35
N VAL A 274 -11.13 3.26 -3.33
CA VAL A 274 -11.43 2.94 -4.72
C VAL A 274 -11.55 1.43 -4.88
N GLU A 275 -12.69 0.97 -5.39
CA GLU A 275 -12.98 -0.43 -5.70
C GLU A 275 -13.91 -0.53 -6.91
N PHE A 276 -13.44 -1.19 -7.97
CA PHE A 276 -14.23 -1.39 -9.19
C PHE A 276 -13.85 -2.67 -9.95
N LEU A 277 -12.85 -3.39 -9.47
CA LEU A 277 -12.42 -4.66 -10.04
C LEU A 277 -13.20 -5.82 -9.40
N GLY A 278 -13.80 -5.59 -8.23
CA GLY A 278 -14.65 -6.54 -7.55
C GLY A 278 -13.82 -7.71 -7.03
N GLU A 279 -14.16 -8.91 -7.48
CA GLU A 279 -13.45 -10.15 -7.16
C GLU A 279 -12.65 -10.62 -8.39
N PRO A 280 -11.46 -10.04 -8.65
CA PRO A 280 -10.67 -10.34 -9.86
C PRO A 280 -10.33 -11.83 -9.98
N GLN A 281 -10.19 -12.54 -8.87
CA GLN A 281 -9.96 -13.99 -8.83
C GLN A 281 -11.08 -14.81 -9.47
N TYR A 282 -12.31 -14.28 -9.51
CA TYR A 282 -13.45 -14.95 -10.15
C TYR A 282 -13.77 -14.36 -11.52
N GLY A 283 -13.69 -13.04 -11.69
CA GLY A 283 -13.80 -12.35 -12.98
C GLY A 283 -14.97 -12.80 -13.87
N GLY A 284 -16.11 -13.18 -13.27
CA GLY A 284 -17.27 -13.69 -14.02
C GLY A 284 -17.01 -15.00 -14.80
N GLY A 285 -16.00 -15.77 -14.40
CA GLY A 285 -15.54 -16.99 -15.07
C GLY A 285 -14.15 -16.87 -15.72
N HIS A 286 -13.59 -15.66 -15.78
CA HIS A 286 -12.26 -15.39 -16.32
C HIS A 286 -11.45 -14.54 -15.33
N PRO A 287 -10.58 -15.15 -14.51
CA PRO A 287 -9.76 -14.41 -13.55
C PRO A 287 -8.96 -13.30 -14.22
N VAL A 288 -8.92 -12.12 -13.60
CA VAL A 288 -8.15 -10.97 -14.06
C VAL A 288 -6.69 -11.15 -13.64
N PRO A 289 -5.71 -11.14 -14.57
CA PRO A 289 -4.30 -11.27 -14.20
C PRO A 289 -3.85 -10.21 -13.18
N PRO A 290 -2.98 -10.55 -12.20
CA PRO A 290 -2.51 -9.59 -11.20
C PRO A 290 -1.82 -8.34 -11.79
N GLN A 291 -1.05 -8.49 -12.86
CA GLN A 291 -0.47 -7.34 -13.57
C GLN A 291 -1.56 -6.39 -14.11
N THR A 292 -2.66 -6.93 -14.67
CA THR A 292 -3.79 -6.12 -15.14
C THR A 292 -4.50 -5.42 -13.99
N VAL A 293 -4.61 -6.06 -12.82
CA VAL A 293 -5.13 -5.41 -11.61
C VAL A 293 -4.26 -4.24 -11.19
N TRP A 294 -2.92 -4.41 -11.20
CA TRP A 294 -1.98 -3.33 -10.94
C TRP A 294 -2.18 -2.16 -11.93
N GLU A 295 -2.26 -2.45 -13.24
CA GLU A 295 -2.43 -1.45 -14.31
C GLU A 295 -3.71 -0.63 -14.14
N GLU A 296 -4.80 -1.25 -13.70
CA GLU A 296 -6.09 -0.58 -13.47
C GLU A 296 -6.07 0.30 -12.21
N LEU A 297 -5.30 -0.07 -11.18
CA LEU A 297 -5.18 0.68 -9.92
C LEU A 297 -4.11 1.79 -9.98
N HIS A 298 -3.07 1.61 -10.80
CA HIS A 298 -1.94 2.55 -10.92
C HIS A 298 -2.37 4.01 -11.16
N PRO A 299 -3.39 4.34 -11.98
CA PRO A 299 -3.83 5.73 -12.17
C PRO A 299 -4.28 6.45 -10.90
N TYR A 300 -4.59 5.75 -9.80
CA TYR A 300 -4.93 6.38 -8.52
C TYR A 300 -3.71 6.71 -7.66
N SER A 301 -2.50 6.31 -8.06
CA SER A 301 -1.27 6.50 -7.29
C SER A 301 -0.97 7.98 -7.01
N THR A 302 -1.25 8.84 -7.99
CA THR A 302 -1.05 10.30 -7.94
C THR A 302 -2.21 11.06 -7.26
N THR A 303 -3.30 10.36 -6.92
CA THR A 303 -4.45 10.92 -6.21
C THR A 303 -4.25 10.82 -4.70
N ARG A 304 -5.20 11.32 -3.88
CA ARG A 304 -5.26 11.06 -2.43
C ARG A 304 -6.20 9.90 -2.06
N LEU A 305 -6.81 9.25 -3.06
CA LEU A 305 -7.78 8.18 -2.87
C LEU A 305 -7.04 6.85 -2.62
N PRO A 306 -7.29 6.15 -1.50
CA PRO A 306 -6.69 4.83 -1.30
C PRO A 306 -7.40 3.78 -2.16
N THR A 307 -6.68 2.77 -2.62
CA THR A 307 -7.21 1.63 -3.38
C THR A 307 -7.49 0.45 -2.48
N THR A 308 -8.28 -0.49 -2.98
CA THR A 308 -8.52 -1.76 -2.32
C THR A 308 -8.67 -2.87 -3.35
N LEU A 309 -8.63 -4.11 -2.88
CA LEU A 309 -8.96 -5.28 -3.66
C LEU A 309 -9.70 -6.27 -2.78
N THR A 310 -10.86 -6.74 -3.25
CA THR A 310 -11.62 -7.79 -2.56
C THR A 310 -11.20 -9.17 -3.07
N ASN A 311 -10.67 -10.03 -2.19
CA ASN A 311 -10.23 -11.38 -2.57
C ASN A 311 -10.75 -12.47 -1.63
N SER A 312 -11.66 -13.30 -2.14
CA SER A 312 -12.33 -14.36 -1.40
C SER A 312 -11.77 -15.77 -1.64
N GLU A 313 -10.66 -15.91 -2.39
CA GLU A 313 -10.01 -17.21 -2.65
C GLU A 313 -8.58 -17.22 -2.09
N GLU A 314 -8.44 -17.88 -0.94
CA GLU A 314 -7.18 -17.96 -0.19
C GLU A 314 -6.00 -18.45 -1.04
N ARG A 315 -6.23 -19.42 -1.92
CA ARG A 315 -5.16 -20.06 -2.71
C ARG A 315 -4.43 -19.09 -3.63
N VAL A 316 -5.06 -17.97 -4.00
CA VAL A 316 -4.49 -16.97 -4.91
C VAL A 316 -4.18 -15.65 -4.22
N TRP A 317 -4.43 -15.49 -2.92
CA TRP A 317 -4.11 -14.26 -2.19
C TRP A 317 -2.68 -13.80 -2.41
N ARG A 318 -1.74 -14.75 -2.39
CA ARG A 318 -0.31 -14.47 -2.63
C ARG A 318 -0.06 -13.78 -3.97
N ASP A 319 -0.85 -14.08 -5.01
CA ASP A 319 -0.62 -13.54 -6.35
C ASP A 319 -1.06 -12.07 -6.48
N TYR A 320 -1.96 -11.61 -5.59
CA TYR A 320 -2.45 -10.22 -5.55
C TYR A 320 -1.87 -9.42 -4.36
N ALA A 321 -1.01 -10.03 -3.55
CA ALA A 321 -0.37 -9.37 -2.43
C ALA A 321 0.38 -8.12 -2.90
N GLY A 322 0.20 -7.00 -2.19
CA GLY A 322 0.85 -5.71 -2.47
C GLY A 322 0.17 -4.84 -3.54
N LEU A 323 -0.94 -5.28 -4.15
CA LEU A 323 -1.61 -4.52 -5.22
C LEU A 323 -2.54 -3.39 -4.74
N SER A 324 -2.89 -3.35 -3.46
CA SER A 324 -3.85 -2.37 -2.96
C SER A 324 -3.50 -1.85 -1.57
N ASP A 325 -4.04 -0.68 -1.24
CA ASP A 325 -3.76 -0.01 0.04
C ASP A 325 -4.55 -0.62 1.21
N TYR A 326 -5.71 -1.21 0.92
CA TYR A 326 -6.54 -1.99 1.85
C TYR A 326 -6.79 -3.39 1.27
N PRO A 327 -6.23 -4.46 1.84
CA PRO A 327 -6.67 -5.81 1.49
C PRO A 327 -8.04 -6.10 2.14
N HIS A 328 -9.03 -6.53 1.34
CA HIS A 328 -10.35 -7.00 1.80
C HIS A 328 -10.59 -8.48 1.52
#